data_AF-A0A327J2N3-F1
#
_entry.id   AF-A0A327J2N3-F1
#
_cell.length_a   1.000
_cell.length_b   1.000
_cell.length_c   1.000
_cell.angle_alpha   90.00
_cell.angle_beta   90.00
_cell.angle_gamma   90.00
#
_symmetry.space_group_name_H-M   'P 1'
#
loop_
_entity.id
_entity.type
_entity.pdbx_description
1 polymer ?
#
loop_
_entity_poly.entity_id
_entity_poly.type
_entity_poly.pdbx_seq_one_letter_code
_entity_poly.pdbx_strand_id
1 'polypeptide(L)'
;MLNEKMEKEFNEQINKELFSAYLYLDMKSRFSEMNLQGFVNWMDVQVQEEKAHAMGMYDYVLERGGRVELLAIDKPEVEGKTPLEIFEQVLKHEEFVTSRINHLMDVADEVRDRAALSFLDWYLKEQVEEESNVGGVLATLRLIGEDKKALLMLDKDLAARTFVAPVIG
;
A
#
# COMPACT_ATOMS: atom_id res chain seq x y z
N MET A 1 26.47 -9.23 -1.16
CA MET A 1 25.67 -10.45 -0.96
C MET A 1 24.67 -10.16 0.14
N LEU A 2 23.39 -10.21 -0.20
CA LEU A 2 22.29 -10.02 0.74
C LEU A 2 22.30 -11.18 1.76
N ASN A 3 22.02 -10.89 3.02
CA ASN A 3 21.91 -11.93 4.04
C ASN A 3 20.67 -12.80 3.74
N GLU A 4 20.76 -14.13 3.90
CA GLU A 4 19.66 -15.06 3.58
C GLU A 4 18.36 -14.73 4.34
N LYS A 5 18.46 -14.31 5.61
CA LYS A 5 17.30 -13.89 6.40
C LYS A 5 16.67 -12.64 5.79
N MET A 6 17.50 -11.67 5.40
CA MET A 6 17.03 -10.42 4.81
C MET A 6 16.43 -10.64 3.40
N GLU A 7 17.03 -11.50 2.58
CA GLU A 7 16.51 -11.89 1.27
C GLU A 7 15.13 -12.54 1.38
N LYS A 8 14.94 -13.42 2.37
CA LYS A 8 13.64 -14.03 2.64
C LYS A 8 12.59 -12.98 2.99
N GLU A 9 12.87 -12.08 3.92
CA GLU A 9 11.91 -11.05 4.33
C GLU A 9 11.59 -10.06 3.21
N PHE A 10 12.56 -9.70 2.36
CA PHE A 10 12.27 -8.89 1.16
C PHE A 10 11.34 -9.62 0.19
N ASN A 11 11.56 -10.92 -0.08
CA ASN A 11 10.66 -11.69 -0.94
C ASN A 11 9.24 -11.78 -0.38
N GLU A 12 9.11 -11.95 0.94
CA GLU A 12 7.80 -11.90 1.60
C GLU A 12 7.16 -10.52 1.46
N GLN A 13 7.92 -9.44 1.64
CA GLN A 13 7.39 -8.08 1.53
C GLN A 13 7.01 -7.71 0.09
N ILE A 14 7.80 -8.10 -0.91
CA ILE A 14 7.43 -7.96 -2.33
C ILE A 14 6.05 -8.60 -2.59
N ASN A 15 5.82 -9.80 -2.03
CA ASN A 15 4.51 -10.44 -2.14
C ASN A 15 3.39 -9.66 -1.41
N LYS A 16 3.69 -9.04 -0.25
CA LYS A 16 2.73 -8.19 0.46
C LYS A 16 2.35 -6.95 -0.35
N GLU A 17 3.29 -6.24 -0.96
CA GLU A 17 2.96 -5.08 -1.79
C GLU A 17 2.17 -5.49 -3.05
N LEU A 18 2.54 -6.61 -3.68
CA LEU A 18 1.75 -7.15 -4.80
C LEU A 18 0.34 -7.56 -4.38
N PHE A 19 0.17 -8.08 -3.16
CA PHE A 19 -1.15 -8.36 -2.59
C PHE A 19 -1.91 -7.07 -2.28
N SER A 20 -1.28 -6.03 -1.72
CA SER A 20 -1.88 -4.71 -1.52
C SER A 20 -2.43 -4.16 -2.84
N ALA A 21 -1.63 -4.20 -3.91
CA ALA A 21 -2.07 -3.82 -5.26
C ALA A 21 -3.28 -4.65 -5.73
N TYR A 22 -3.33 -5.94 -5.40
CA TYR A 22 -4.43 -6.81 -5.81
C TYR A 22 -5.70 -6.60 -4.99
N LEU A 23 -5.56 -6.31 -3.69
CA LEU A 23 -6.63 -5.93 -2.79
C LEU A 23 -7.27 -4.61 -3.23
N TYR A 24 -6.46 -3.58 -3.49
CA TYR A 24 -6.96 -2.29 -3.97
C TYR A 24 -7.60 -2.38 -5.34
N LEU A 25 -7.15 -3.32 -6.18
CA LEU A 25 -7.83 -3.61 -7.45
C LEU A 25 -9.23 -4.21 -7.25
N ASP A 26 -9.43 -5.08 -6.24
CA ASP A 26 -10.77 -5.58 -5.90
C ASP A 26 -11.64 -4.47 -5.27
N MET A 27 -11.09 -3.66 -4.36
CA MET A 27 -11.80 -2.51 -3.78
C MET A 27 -12.24 -1.50 -4.84
N LYS A 28 -11.40 -1.25 -5.85
CA LYS A 28 -11.75 -0.44 -7.04
C LYS A 28 -13.04 -0.95 -7.70
N SER A 29 -13.21 -2.26 -7.81
CA SER A 29 -14.44 -2.85 -8.38
C SER A 29 -15.66 -2.53 -7.53
N ARG A 30 -15.54 -2.56 -6.20
CA ARG A 30 -16.62 -2.24 -5.26
C ARG A 30 -17.07 -0.78 -5.37
N PHE A 31 -16.13 0.15 -5.48
CA PHE A 31 -16.48 1.56 -5.69
C PHE A 31 -17.12 1.80 -7.07
N SER A 32 -16.74 1.01 -8.07
CA SER A 32 -17.38 1.04 -9.38
C SER A 32 -18.84 0.59 -9.31
N GLU A 33 -19.15 -0.48 -8.56
CA GLU A 33 -20.53 -0.94 -8.30
C GLU A 33 -21.38 0.12 -7.60
N MET A 34 -20.76 0.96 -6.76
CA MET A 34 -21.41 2.09 -6.07
C MET A 34 -21.53 3.35 -6.93
N ASN A 35 -20.98 3.35 -8.15
CA ASN A 35 -20.90 4.50 -9.05
C ASN A 35 -20.15 5.71 -8.44
N LEU A 36 -19.07 5.45 -7.71
CA LEU A 36 -18.19 6.45 -7.09
C LEU A 36 -16.86 6.53 -7.85
N GLN A 37 -16.81 7.35 -8.90
CA GLN A 37 -15.72 7.31 -9.89
C GLN A 37 -14.41 7.92 -9.39
N GLY A 38 -14.46 8.86 -8.45
CA GLY A 38 -13.24 9.37 -7.84
C GLY A 38 -12.65 8.43 -6.81
N PHE A 39 -13.48 7.66 -6.09
CA PHE A 39 -12.98 6.54 -5.29
C PHE A 39 -12.34 5.45 -6.17
N VAL A 40 -12.93 5.16 -7.34
CA VAL A 40 -12.33 4.27 -8.35
C VAL A 40 -10.96 4.79 -8.79
N ASN A 41 -10.83 6.08 -9.08
CA ASN A 41 -9.56 6.70 -9.46
C ASN A 41 -8.54 6.63 -8.32
N TRP A 42 -8.95 6.95 -7.09
CA TRP A 42 -8.08 6.90 -5.92
C TRP A 42 -7.48 5.50 -5.72
N MET A 43 -8.31 4.46 -5.83
CA MET A 43 -7.85 3.07 -5.77
C MET A 43 -6.96 2.71 -6.96
N ASP A 44 -7.23 3.22 -8.16
CA ASP A 44 -6.38 2.97 -9.32
C ASP A 44 -4.97 3.54 -9.15
N VAL A 45 -4.86 4.71 -8.52
CA VAL A 45 -3.56 5.30 -8.16
C VAL A 45 -2.87 4.44 -7.09
N GLN A 46 -3.59 4.02 -6.04
CA GLN A 46 -3.01 3.15 -5.01
C GLN A 46 -2.47 1.83 -5.60
N VAL A 47 -3.21 1.22 -6.53
CA VAL A 47 -2.75 0.01 -7.25
C VAL A 47 -1.44 0.24 -8.00
N GLN A 48 -1.20 1.45 -8.51
CA GLN A 48 0.04 1.81 -9.20
C GLN A 48 1.18 2.04 -8.21
N GLU A 49 0.91 2.72 -7.09
CA GLU A 49 1.87 2.97 -6.01
C GLU A 49 2.36 1.65 -5.41
N GLU A 50 1.45 0.74 -5.02
CA GLU A 50 1.84 -0.56 -4.45
C GLU A 50 2.66 -1.43 -5.41
N LYS A 51 2.38 -1.35 -6.71
CA LYS A 51 3.22 -2.01 -7.72
C LYS A 51 4.61 -1.38 -7.79
N ALA A 52 4.70 -0.06 -7.69
CA ALA A 52 5.99 0.62 -7.66
C ALA A 52 6.78 0.23 -6.39
N HIS A 53 6.12 0.13 -5.23
CA HIS A 53 6.71 -0.34 -3.98
C HIS A 53 7.27 -1.76 -4.12
N ALA A 54 6.47 -2.69 -4.65
CA ALA A 54 6.93 -4.05 -4.93
C ALA A 54 8.15 -4.06 -5.86
N MET A 55 8.14 -3.23 -6.91
CA MET A 55 9.22 -3.18 -7.89
C MET A 55 10.50 -2.56 -7.33
N GLY A 56 10.41 -1.56 -6.46
CA GLY A 56 11.56 -0.99 -5.79
C GLY A 56 12.31 -2.04 -4.97
N MET A 57 11.59 -2.84 -4.17
CA MET A 57 12.20 -3.94 -3.41
C MET A 57 12.73 -5.05 -4.31
N TYR A 58 12.01 -5.39 -5.38
CA TYR A 58 12.43 -6.36 -6.38
C TYR A 58 13.80 -5.99 -6.97
N ASP A 59 13.94 -4.74 -7.45
CA ASP A 59 15.17 -4.26 -8.08
C ASP A 59 16.31 -4.20 -7.06
N TYR A 60 16.02 -3.76 -5.84
CA TYR A 60 16.98 -3.73 -4.74
C TYR A 60 17.57 -5.11 -4.40
N VAL A 61 16.72 -6.15 -4.32
CA VAL A 61 17.19 -7.52 -4.07
C VAL A 61 18.16 -7.99 -5.15
N LEU A 62 17.83 -7.72 -6.43
CA LEU A 62 18.69 -8.09 -7.56
C LEU A 62 20.01 -7.30 -7.55
N GLU A 63 19.97 -6.00 -7.25
CA GLU A 63 21.17 -5.16 -7.17
C GLU A 63 22.13 -5.63 -6.06
N ARG A 64 21.59 -6.11 -4.94
CA ARG A 64 22.37 -6.70 -3.84
C ARG A 64 22.93 -8.10 -4.15
N GLY A 65 22.63 -8.62 -5.34
CA GLY A 65 23.02 -9.94 -5.82
C GLY A 65 22.21 -11.08 -5.20
N GLY A 66 21.03 -10.77 -4.68
CA GLY A 66 20.09 -11.75 -4.14
C GLY A 66 19.18 -12.33 -5.23
N ARG A 67 18.32 -13.27 -4.84
CA ARG A 67 17.32 -13.87 -5.73
C ARG A 67 15.91 -13.45 -5.33
N VAL A 68 15.15 -13.00 -6.32
CA VAL A 68 13.71 -12.81 -6.16
C VAL A 68 12.96 -14.13 -6.39
N GLU A 69 12.09 -14.47 -5.44
CA GLU A 69 11.13 -15.57 -5.51
C GLU A 69 9.71 -15.00 -5.43
N LEU A 70 8.99 -15.03 -6.56
CA LEU A 70 7.61 -14.58 -6.61
C LEU A 70 6.68 -15.64 -6.03
N LEU A 71 6.10 -15.34 -4.87
CA LEU A 71 5.14 -16.20 -4.18
C LEU A 71 3.73 -16.07 -4.78
N ALA A 72 2.87 -17.04 -4.45
CA ALA A 72 1.45 -16.96 -4.79
C ALA A 72 0.81 -15.71 -4.15
N ILE A 73 -0.06 -15.04 -4.91
CA ILE A 73 -0.86 -13.92 -4.39
C ILE A 73 -2.22 -14.47 -4.03
N ASP A 74 -2.59 -14.37 -2.76
CA ASP A 74 -3.87 -14.83 -2.27
C ASP A 74 -5.03 -14.02 -2.87
N LYS A 75 -6.20 -14.64 -2.96
CA LYS A 75 -7.42 -13.96 -3.38
C LYS A 75 -7.76 -12.86 -2.35
N PRO A 76 -7.98 -11.60 -2.77
CA PRO A 76 -8.36 -10.56 -1.83
C PRO A 76 -9.78 -10.80 -1.29
N GLU A 77 -10.00 -10.36 -0.06
CA GLU A 77 -11.30 -10.36 0.59
C GLU A 77 -11.63 -8.92 0.97
N VAL A 78 -12.54 -8.29 0.24
CA VAL A 78 -13.03 -6.95 0.59
C VAL A 78 -14.20 -7.09 1.56
N GLU A 79 -14.00 -6.59 2.76
CA GLU A 79 -15.00 -6.48 3.81
C GLU A 79 -15.69 -5.11 3.72
N GLY A 80 -16.99 -5.07 3.96
CA GLY A 80 -17.75 -3.81 3.93
C GLY A 80 -18.61 -3.61 2.67
N LYS A 81 -19.62 -2.76 2.83
CA LYS A 81 -20.64 -2.44 1.82
C LYS A 81 -20.77 -0.94 1.59
N THR A 82 -20.08 -0.14 2.40
CA THR A 82 -20.09 1.32 2.32
C THR A 82 -18.66 1.85 2.11
N PRO A 83 -18.49 3.06 1.56
CA PRO A 83 -17.18 3.67 1.44
C PRO A 83 -16.43 3.79 2.76
N LEU A 84 -17.16 4.07 3.84
CA LEU A 84 -16.61 4.15 5.18
C LEU A 84 -15.97 2.81 5.61
N GLU A 85 -16.75 1.72 5.55
CA GLU A 85 -16.25 0.39 5.96
C GLU A 85 -15.07 -0.08 5.10
N ILE A 86 -15.09 0.19 3.79
CA ILE A 86 -13.98 -0.16 2.90
C ILE A 86 -12.73 0.64 3.27
N PHE A 87 -12.83 1.95 3.55
CA PHE A 87 -11.67 2.75 3.98
C PHE A 87 -11.16 2.40 5.38
N GLU A 88 -12.02 1.87 6.26
CA GLU A 88 -11.57 1.28 7.53
C GLU A 88 -10.73 0.03 7.29
N GLN A 89 -11.09 -0.79 6.30
CA GLN A 89 -10.27 -1.92 5.89
C GLN A 89 -8.94 -1.47 5.27
N VAL A 90 -8.95 -0.44 4.41
CA VAL A 90 -7.71 0.14 3.82
C VAL A 90 -6.76 0.58 4.93
N LEU A 91 -7.24 1.37 5.91
CA LEU A 91 -6.39 1.86 7.00
C LEU A 91 -5.78 0.71 7.80
N LYS A 92 -6.58 -0.30 8.13
CA LYS A 92 -6.09 -1.48 8.86
C LYS A 92 -5.06 -2.26 8.05
N HIS A 93 -5.21 -2.32 6.73
CA HIS A 93 -4.24 -2.96 5.84
C HIS A 93 -2.93 -2.17 5.79
N GLU A 94 -3.00 -0.84 5.68
CA GLU A 94 -1.81 0.02 5.73
C GLU A 94 -1.06 -0.07 7.06
N GLU A 95 -1.76 -0.06 8.20
CA GLU A 95 -1.15 -0.28 9.52
C GLU A 95 -0.44 -1.65 9.58
N PHE A 96 -0.98 -2.67 8.92
CA PHE A 96 -0.33 -3.96 8.78
C PHE A 96 0.92 -3.89 7.91
N VAL A 97 0.88 -3.23 6.74
CA VAL A 97 2.06 -3.03 5.88
C VAL A 97 3.15 -2.27 6.63
N THR A 98 2.81 -1.19 7.35
CA THR A 98 3.73 -0.46 8.23
C THR A 98 4.38 -1.36 9.27
N SER A 99 3.61 -2.25 9.90
CA SER A 99 4.17 -3.21 10.86
C SER A 99 5.19 -4.16 10.21
N ARG A 100 5.00 -4.51 8.93
CA ARG A 100 5.93 -5.35 8.18
C ARG A 100 7.18 -4.59 7.77
N ILE A 101 7.08 -3.32 7.37
CA ILE A 101 8.26 -2.47 7.13
C ILE A 101 9.11 -2.31 8.39
N ASN A 102 8.47 -2.06 9.54
CA ASN A 102 9.18 -2.03 10.83
C ASN A 102 9.88 -3.37 11.14
N HIS A 103 9.22 -4.49 10.84
CA HIS A 103 9.85 -5.80 10.99
C HIS A 103 11.08 -5.98 10.08
N LEU A 104 11.03 -5.54 8.83
CA LEU A 104 12.19 -5.56 7.93
C LEU A 104 13.34 -4.71 8.49
N MET A 105 13.04 -3.55 9.07
CA MET A 105 14.03 -2.70 9.74
C MET A 105 14.69 -3.41 10.93
N ASP A 106 13.90 -4.08 11.77
CA ASP A 106 14.41 -4.86 12.91
C ASP A 106 15.35 -6.00 12.43
N VAL A 107 14.95 -6.72 11.38
CA VAL A 107 15.77 -7.80 10.80
C VAL A 107 17.07 -7.23 10.21
N ALA A 108 16.99 -6.10 9.51
CA ALA A 108 18.17 -5.43 8.95
C ALA A 108 19.15 -4.99 10.04
N ASP A 109 18.68 -4.48 11.19
CA ASP A 109 19.55 -4.14 12.31
C ASP A 109 20.14 -5.39 12.99
N GLU A 110 19.35 -6.45 13.19
CA GLU A 110 19.80 -7.72 13.76
C GLU A 110 20.97 -8.33 12.97
N VAL A 111 20.86 -8.37 11.63
CA VAL A 111 21.91 -8.90 10.76
C VAL A 111 22.96 -7.84 10.39
N ARG A 112 22.82 -6.61 10.94
CA ARG A 112 23.70 -5.46 10.72
C ARG A 112 23.85 -5.05 9.25
N ASP A 113 22.79 -5.20 8.44
CA ASP A 113 22.77 -4.79 7.04
C ASP A 113 22.44 -3.30 6.92
N ARG A 114 23.49 -2.47 6.96
CA ARG A 114 23.37 -1.00 6.88
C ARG A 114 22.81 -0.51 5.56
N ALA A 115 23.06 -1.23 4.47
CA ALA A 115 22.51 -0.85 3.17
C ALA A 115 21.01 -1.17 3.09
N ALA A 116 20.53 -2.24 3.73
CA ALA A 116 19.10 -2.54 3.83
C ALA A 116 18.38 -1.49 4.68
N LEU A 117 18.96 -1.10 5.83
CA LEU A 117 18.41 -0.01 6.66
C LEU A 117 18.31 1.31 5.88
N SER A 118 19.34 1.68 5.11
CA SER A 118 19.31 2.91 4.32
C SER A 118 18.26 2.88 3.21
N PHE A 119 18.02 1.72 2.61
CA PHE A 119 17.00 1.54 1.57
C PHE A 119 15.57 1.59 2.17
N LEU A 120 15.36 0.88 3.28
CA LEU A 120 14.06 0.79 3.96
C LEU A 120 13.62 2.11 4.62
N ASP A 121 14.53 3.05 4.89
CA ASP A 121 14.19 4.40 5.37
C ASP A 121 13.23 5.14 4.44
N TRP A 122 13.29 4.88 3.12
CA TRP A 122 12.32 5.40 2.17
C TRP A 122 10.91 4.87 2.48
N TYR A 123 10.75 3.54 2.59
CA TYR A 123 9.46 2.90 2.88
C TYR A 123 8.91 3.29 4.26
N LEU A 124 9.79 3.48 5.25
CA LEU A 124 9.35 3.93 6.58
C LEU A 124 8.69 5.32 6.51
N LYS A 125 9.23 6.22 5.68
CA LYS A 125 8.65 7.55 5.47
C LYS A 125 7.39 7.47 4.62
N GLU A 126 7.41 6.65 3.58
CA GLU A 126 6.26 6.44 2.69
C GLU A 126 5.04 5.97 3.48
N GLN A 127 5.20 4.96 4.35
CA GLN A 127 4.09 4.46 5.16
C GLN A 127 3.45 5.52 6.09
N VAL A 128 4.21 6.53 6.52
CA VAL A 128 3.65 7.66 7.28
C VAL A 128 2.75 8.53 6.39
N GLU A 129 3.12 8.70 5.12
CA GLU A 129 2.32 9.43 4.14
C GLU A 129 1.08 8.63 3.73
N GLU A 130 1.21 7.32 3.53
CA GLU A 130 0.10 6.40 3.21
C GLU A 130 -0.97 6.39 4.31
N GLU A 131 -0.59 6.13 5.57
CA GLU A 131 -1.52 6.15 6.69
C GLU A 131 -2.20 7.52 6.87
N SER A 132 -1.46 8.60 6.63
CA SER A 132 -2.00 9.98 6.70
C SER A 132 -3.03 10.24 5.60
N ASN A 133 -2.74 9.82 4.36
CA ASN A 133 -3.63 9.98 3.22
C ASN A 133 -4.94 9.20 3.43
N VAL A 134 -4.84 7.91 3.77
CA VAL A 134 -5.99 7.06 4.06
C VAL A 134 -6.78 7.60 5.25
N GLY A 135 -6.09 7.96 6.33
CA GLY A 135 -6.70 8.53 7.54
C GLY A 135 -7.47 9.83 7.27
N GLY A 136 -6.96 10.69 6.39
CA GLY A 136 -7.64 11.93 5.98
C GLY A 136 -8.96 11.68 5.26
N VAL A 137 -8.98 10.72 4.33
CA VAL A 137 -10.20 10.33 3.61
C VAL A 137 -11.19 9.70 4.59
N LEU A 138 -10.73 8.79 5.45
CA LEU A 138 -11.56 8.13 6.45
C LEU A 138 -12.19 9.10 7.45
N ALA A 139 -11.41 10.07 7.95
CA ALA A 139 -11.91 11.11 8.84
C ALA A 139 -13.01 11.95 8.17
N THR A 140 -12.85 12.27 6.88
CA THR A 140 -13.84 13.01 6.09
C THR A 140 -15.11 12.17 5.88
N LEU A 141 -14.98 10.88 5.58
CA LEU A 141 -16.12 9.95 5.49
C LEU A 141 -16.91 9.89 6.80
N ARG A 142 -16.21 9.83 7.95
CA ARG A 142 -16.85 9.87 9.28
C ARG A 142 -17.59 11.18 9.53
N LEU A 143 -17.04 12.31 9.09
CA LEU A 143 -17.68 13.62 9.20
C LEU A 143 -18.93 13.74 8.32
N ILE A 144 -18.89 13.19 7.10
CA ILE A 144 -19.99 13.19 6.14
C ILE A 144 -21.22 12.43 6.68
N GLY A 145 -21.00 11.29 7.33
CA GLY A 145 -22.08 10.42 7.80
C GLY A 145 -22.96 9.94 6.63
N GLU A 146 -24.25 10.24 6.67
CA GLU A 146 -25.23 9.81 5.67
C GLU A 146 -25.51 10.85 4.56
N ASP A 147 -24.80 11.98 4.54
CA ASP A 147 -25.03 13.04 3.55
C ASP A 147 -24.49 12.64 2.17
N LYS A 148 -25.40 12.21 1.29
CA LYS A 148 -25.09 11.82 -0.09
C LYS A 148 -24.49 12.95 -0.94
N LYS A 149 -24.86 14.22 -0.69
CA LYS A 149 -24.29 15.34 -1.46
C LYS A 149 -22.82 15.56 -1.07
N ALA A 150 -22.53 15.51 0.22
CA ALA A 150 -21.17 15.63 0.70
C ALA A 150 -20.29 14.44 0.26
N LEU A 151 -20.86 13.22 0.21
CA LEU A 151 -20.17 12.06 -0.38
C LEU A 151 -19.80 12.28 -1.85
N LEU A 152 -20.71 12.83 -2.66
CA LEU A 152 -20.43 13.13 -4.08
C LEU A 152 -19.40 14.26 -4.25
N MET A 153 -19.30 15.17 -3.29
CA MET A 153 -18.24 16.19 -3.29
C MET A 153 -16.87 15.56 -3.01
N LEU A 154 -16.78 14.70 -1.99
CA LEU A 154 -15.56 13.94 -1.71
C LEU A 154 -15.17 13.07 -2.92
N ASP A 155 -16.13 12.34 -3.51
CA ASP A 155 -15.88 11.55 -4.73
C ASP A 155 -15.24 12.43 -5.82
N LYS A 156 -15.78 13.61 -6.08
CA LYS A 156 -15.19 14.53 -7.07
C LYS A 156 -13.75 14.95 -6.71
N ASP A 157 -13.46 15.19 -5.44
CA ASP A 157 -12.13 15.59 -4.99
C ASP A 157 -11.12 14.44 -5.15
N LEU A 158 -11.51 13.21 -4.83
CA LEU A 158 -10.66 12.02 -5.01
C LEU A 158 -10.36 11.70 -6.48
N ALA A 159 -11.21 12.15 -7.41
CA ALA A 159 -10.95 12.03 -8.85
C ALA A 159 -9.76 12.88 -9.33
N ALA A 160 -9.27 13.83 -8.52
CA ALA A 160 -8.12 14.66 -8.85
C ALA A 160 -6.77 14.00 -8.51
N ARG A 161 -6.75 12.88 -7.77
CA ARG A 161 -5.51 12.15 -7.45
C ARG A 161 -4.86 11.67 -8.74
N THR A 162 -3.57 11.92 -8.90
CA THR A 162 -2.78 11.46 -10.04
C THR A 162 -1.61 10.65 -9.55
N PHE A 163 -1.35 9.52 -10.22
CA PHE A 163 -0.14 8.75 -9.95
C PHE A 163 1.11 9.55 -10.33
N VAL A 164 2.05 9.62 -9.39
CA VAL A 164 3.40 10.13 -9.62
C VAL A 164 4.34 8.98 -9.26
N ALA A 165 5.10 8.50 -10.23
CA ALA A 165 6.02 7.39 -9.98
C ALA A 165 7.03 7.79 -8.89
N PRO A 166 7.12 7.02 -7.79
CA PRO A 166 8.06 7.32 -6.72
C PRO A 166 9.50 7.10 -7.19
N VAL A 167 10.41 7.90 -6.64
CA VAL A 167 11.86 7.66 -6.79
C VAL A 167 12.30 6.88 -5.55
N ILE A 168 12.29 5.56 -5.69
CA ILE A 168 12.70 4.63 -4.65
C ILE A 168 14.23 4.49 -4.73
N GLY A 169 14.88 4.67 -3.57
CA GLY A 169 16.33 4.89 -3.44
C GLY A 169 17.24 3.80 -3.97
#